data_AF-A0A7C7ZR21-F1
#
_entry.id   AF-A0A7C7ZR21-F1
#
_cell.length_a   1.000
_cell.length_b   1.000
_cell.length_c   1.000
_cell.angle_alpha   90.00
_cell.angle_beta   90.00
_cell.angle_gamma   90.00
#
_symmetry.space_group_name_H-M   'P 1'
#
loop_
_entity.id
_entity.type
_entity.pdbx_description
1 polymer ?
#
loop_
_entity_poly.entity_id
_entity_poly.type
_entity_poly.pdbx_seq_one_letter_code
_entity_poly.pdbx_strand_id
1 'polypeptide(L)'
;MKKIFLTILAFSSFTLFSQKKYIESMSFEQSQDISFFINVKNNTKLGEYITASGNSVKLGDTLIIGNPTSSYATSNTYGGGNKITFGRTKTRFSKEFEFIKLGRPAGIGAAMSGADTPMAGINLSKEVVLVKEMKTYHKGSKKKPLNVQIILGEINGRAFGINKYLSVMNTELAIESREIFLKNRKITREEAIVKLKEAKELLDLEMMSQEEYDAIKKELSPIIMNKK
;
A
#
# COMPACT_ATOMS: atom_id res chain seq x y z
N MET A 1 -55.61 -16.23 -4.47
CA MET A 1 -54.72 -15.86 -3.34
C MET A 1 -53.53 -16.82 -3.13
N LYS A 2 -53.69 -18.16 -3.24
CA LYS A 2 -52.56 -19.11 -3.09
C LYS A 2 -51.42 -18.97 -4.12
N LYS A 3 -51.70 -18.54 -5.35
CA LYS A 3 -50.68 -18.37 -6.43
C LYS A 3 -49.81 -17.11 -6.28
N ILE A 4 -50.27 -16.11 -5.52
CA ILE A 4 -49.54 -14.85 -5.24
C ILE A 4 -48.59 -15.03 -4.04
N PHE A 5 -48.94 -15.90 -3.09
CA PHE A 5 -48.05 -16.25 -1.99
C PHE A 5 -46.81 -17.04 -2.44
N LEU A 6 -46.94 -17.87 -3.48
CA LEU A 6 -45.82 -18.67 -4.00
C LEU A 6 -44.77 -17.81 -4.72
N THR A 7 -45.19 -16.68 -5.32
CA THR A 7 -44.29 -15.75 -6.03
C THR A 7 -43.49 -14.87 -5.07
N ILE A 8 -44.05 -14.52 -3.90
CA ILE A 8 -43.33 -13.79 -2.85
C ILE A 8 -42.29 -14.69 -2.14
N LEU A 9 -42.60 -15.99 -1.99
CA LEU A 9 -41.67 -16.97 -1.42
C LEU A 9 -40.50 -17.35 -2.36
N ALA A 10 -40.69 -17.18 -3.68
CA ALA A 10 -39.63 -17.38 -4.68
C ALA A 10 -38.68 -16.18 -4.80
N PHE A 11 -39.07 -14.98 -4.33
CA PHE A 11 -38.20 -13.81 -4.27
C PHE A 11 -37.32 -13.78 -3.01
N SER A 12 -37.70 -14.47 -1.93
CA SER A 12 -36.91 -14.52 -0.69
C SER A 12 -35.71 -15.49 -0.77
N SER A 13 -35.72 -16.46 -1.69
CA SER A 13 -34.64 -17.45 -1.86
C SER A 13 -33.42 -16.94 -2.65
N PHE A 14 -33.45 -15.75 -3.25
CA PHE A 14 -32.29 -15.16 -3.93
C PHE A 14 -31.30 -14.42 -3.01
N THR A 15 -31.54 -14.38 -1.70
CA THR A 15 -30.69 -13.60 -0.77
C THR A 15 -29.50 -14.37 -0.19
N LEU A 16 -29.35 -15.67 -0.49
CA LEU A 16 -28.25 -16.49 0.05
C LEU A 16 -26.91 -16.34 -0.69
N PHE A 17 -26.84 -15.60 -1.80
CA PHE A 17 -25.58 -15.05 -2.31
C PHE A 17 -25.33 -13.64 -1.79
N SER A 18 -25.42 -13.46 -0.47
CA SER A 18 -24.87 -12.28 0.19
C SER A 18 -23.34 -12.35 0.11
N GLN A 19 -22.82 -11.84 -1.00
CA GLN A 19 -21.42 -11.87 -1.38
C GLN A 19 -20.53 -11.36 -0.24
N LYS A 20 -19.50 -12.15 0.12
CA LYS A 20 -18.57 -11.87 1.21
C LYS A 20 -18.00 -10.45 1.07
N LYS A 21 -18.48 -9.53 1.91
CA LYS A 21 -17.97 -8.13 2.00
C LYS A 21 -16.61 -8.07 2.72
N TYR A 22 -16.11 -9.21 3.16
CA TYR A 22 -14.87 -9.39 3.89
C TYR A 22 -14.17 -10.65 3.41
N ILE A 23 -12.90 -10.52 3.06
CA ILE A 23 -11.97 -11.61 2.77
C ILE A 23 -10.97 -11.65 3.93
N GLU A 24 -10.79 -12.82 4.52
CA GLU A 24 -9.90 -12.96 5.68
C GLU A 24 -8.44 -12.78 5.28
N SER A 25 -8.00 -13.48 4.22
CA SER A 25 -6.64 -13.40 3.69
C SER A 25 -6.66 -13.52 2.17
N MET A 26 -5.76 -12.81 1.50
CA MET A 26 -5.59 -12.85 0.03
C MET A 26 -4.11 -12.65 -0.33
N SER A 27 -3.62 -13.40 -1.30
CA SER A 27 -2.26 -13.19 -1.84
C SER A 27 -2.24 -12.32 -3.10
N PHE A 28 -1.06 -11.81 -3.44
CA PHE A 28 -0.84 -11.11 -4.69
C PHE A 28 -1.20 -12.00 -5.89
N GLU A 29 -0.81 -13.28 -5.90
CA GLU A 29 -1.13 -14.21 -6.98
C GLU A 29 -2.64 -14.37 -7.17
N GLN A 30 -3.39 -14.51 -6.06
CA GLN A 30 -4.85 -14.56 -6.11
C GLN A 30 -5.46 -13.27 -6.67
N SER A 31 -4.88 -12.11 -6.34
CA SER A 31 -5.35 -10.82 -6.90
C SER A 31 -5.18 -10.71 -8.41
N GLN A 32 -4.26 -11.50 -8.99
CA GLN A 32 -3.98 -11.55 -10.43
C GLN A 32 -4.69 -12.71 -11.15
N ASP A 33 -5.18 -13.73 -10.42
CA ASP A 33 -5.94 -14.84 -11.00
C ASP A 33 -7.37 -14.42 -11.38
N ILE A 34 -7.67 -14.51 -12.68
CA ILE A 34 -8.96 -14.17 -13.28
C ILE A 34 -10.11 -14.93 -12.61
N SER A 35 -9.90 -16.22 -12.30
CA SER A 35 -10.93 -17.08 -11.71
C SER A 35 -11.32 -16.63 -10.31
N PHE A 36 -10.34 -16.09 -9.59
CA PHE A 36 -10.56 -15.52 -8.27
C PHE A 36 -11.13 -14.11 -8.36
N PHE A 37 -10.44 -13.20 -9.05
CA PHE A 37 -10.70 -11.77 -8.92
C PHE A 37 -12.05 -11.34 -9.50
N ILE A 38 -12.56 -12.00 -10.55
CA ILE A 38 -13.86 -11.66 -11.16
C ILE A 38 -15.02 -11.78 -10.14
N ASN A 39 -14.86 -12.67 -9.16
CA ASN A 39 -15.86 -12.97 -8.15
C ASN A 39 -15.80 -12.01 -6.94
N VAL A 40 -14.79 -11.14 -6.88
CA VAL A 40 -14.63 -10.17 -5.79
C VAL A 40 -15.27 -8.84 -6.18
N LYS A 41 -15.99 -8.22 -5.24
CA LYS A 41 -16.57 -6.89 -5.45
C LYS A 41 -15.56 -5.78 -5.16
N ASN A 42 -15.75 -4.62 -5.78
CA ASN A 42 -15.05 -3.40 -5.38
C ASN A 42 -15.33 -3.04 -3.92
N ASN A 43 -14.33 -2.50 -3.24
CA ASN A 43 -14.35 -2.14 -1.82
C ASN A 43 -14.66 -3.32 -0.88
N THR A 44 -14.31 -4.54 -1.28
CA THR A 44 -14.35 -5.70 -0.37
C THR A 44 -13.25 -5.52 0.68
N LYS A 45 -13.59 -5.65 1.97
CA LYS A 45 -12.63 -5.51 3.06
C LYS A 45 -11.69 -6.71 3.12
N LEU A 46 -10.46 -6.48 3.55
CA LEU A 46 -9.41 -7.49 3.63
C LEU A 46 -8.79 -7.49 5.03
N GLY A 47 -8.61 -8.66 5.63
CA GLY A 47 -7.98 -8.83 6.95
C GLY A 47 -6.45 -8.94 6.88
N GLU A 48 -5.96 -9.76 5.95
CA GLU A 48 -4.54 -10.02 5.70
C GLU A 48 -4.25 -9.97 4.20
N TYR A 49 -3.12 -9.37 3.85
CA TYR A 49 -2.61 -9.37 2.48
C TYR A 49 -1.20 -9.95 2.42
N ILE A 50 -1.00 -10.92 1.54
CA ILE A 50 0.32 -11.48 1.23
C ILE A 50 0.81 -10.83 -0.06
N THR A 51 1.82 -9.96 0.07
CA THR A 51 2.43 -9.22 -1.04
C THR A 51 3.16 -10.14 -2.03
N ALA A 52 3.55 -9.64 -3.20
CA ALA A 52 4.32 -10.41 -4.20
C ALA A 52 5.66 -10.93 -3.63
N SER A 53 6.25 -10.18 -2.70
CA SER A 53 7.46 -10.57 -1.98
C SER A 53 7.23 -11.64 -0.89
N GLY A 54 6.00 -12.12 -0.72
CA GLY A 54 5.63 -13.13 0.27
C GLY A 54 5.52 -12.58 1.70
N ASN A 55 5.53 -11.26 1.88
CA ASN A 55 5.32 -10.59 3.16
C ASN A 55 3.85 -10.47 3.49
N SER A 56 3.49 -10.75 4.74
CA SER A 56 2.13 -10.57 5.27
C SER A 56 1.96 -9.16 5.84
N VAL A 57 0.82 -8.54 5.53
CA VAL A 57 0.36 -7.27 6.08
C VAL A 57 -1.03 -7.48 6.67
N LYS A 58 -1.22 -7.18 7.95
CA LYS A 58 -2.46 -7.37 8.69
C LYS A 58 -3.00 -6.05 9.22
N LEU A 59 -4.30 -6.06 9.55
CA LEU A 59 -4.90 -4.97 10.30
C LEU A 59 -4.20 -4.81 11.67
N GLY A 60 -3.80 -3.58 11.99
CA GLY A 60 -3.04 -3.28 13.20
C GLY A 60 -1.52 -3.39 13.05
N ASP A 61 -1.00 -3.82 11.91
CA ASP A 61 0.45 -3.81 11.69
C ASP A 61 0.98 -2.38 11.60
N THR A 62 2.22 -2.20 12.04
CA THR A 62 2.96 -0.94 11.89
C THR A 62 3.83 -0.97 10.64
N LEU A 63 3.70 0.05 9.81
CA LEU A 63 4.51 0.30 8.62
C LEU A 63 5.32 1.59 8.81
N ILE A 64 6.34 1.81 7.99
CA ILE A 64 7.12 3.04 7.99
C ILE A 64 7.00 3.70 6.61
N ILE A 65 6.68 4.99 6.58
CA ILE A 65 6.67 5.76 5.35
C ILE A 65 8.12 6.03 4.93
N GLY A 66 8.46 5.72 3.69
CA GLY A 66 9.80 5.91 3.14
C GLY A 66 10.02 7.31 2.56
N ASN A 67 10.65 7.36 1.39
CA ASN A 67 10.94 8.61 0.69
C ASN A 67 10.00 8.81 -0.49
N PRO A 68 9.59 10.05 -0.80
CA PRO A 68 8.76 10.34 -1.97
C PRO A 68 9.50 10.02 -3.28
N THR A 69 8.79 9.47 -4.26
CA THR A 69 9.34 9.14 -5.59
C THR A 69 8.98 10.16 -6.67
N SER A 70 8.08 11.09 -6.38
CA SER A 70 7.61 12.09 -7.34
C SER A 70 7.83 13.53 -6.87
N SER A 71 7.66 14.47 -7.78
CA SER A 71 7.78 15.89 -7.49
C SER A 71 6.86 16.72 -8.38
N TYR A 72 6.35 17.82 -7.84
CA TYR A 72 5.52 18.77 -8.57
C TYR A 72 6.12 20.17 -8.55
N ALA A 73 5.84 20.94 -9.60
CA ALA A 73 6.29 22.31 -9.77
C ALA A 73 5.13 23.29 -9.54
N THR A 74 5.37 24.32 -8.72
CA THR A 74 4.45 25.46 -8.54
C THR A 74 5.13 26.71 -9.06
N SER A 75 4.49 27.39 -10.02
CA SER A 75 5.03 28.60 -10.65
C SER A 75 4.12 29.77 -10.36
N ASN A 76 4.67 30.81 -9.73
CA ASN A 76 3.98 32.08 -9.52
C ASN A 76 4.62 33.13 -10.43
N THR A 77 3.82 33.71 -11.32
CA THR A 77 4.24 34.79 -12.21
C THR A 77 3.83 36.12 -11.60
N TYR A 78 4.80 36.97 -11.31
CA TYR A 78 4.55 38.34 -10.85
C TYR A 78 4.73 39.30 -12.04
N GLY A 79 3.63 39.92 -12.47
CA GLY A 79 3.61 40.94 -13.53
C GLY A 79 3.18 42.29 -12.97
N GLY A 80 4.05 43.30 -13.10
CA GLY A 80 3.70 44.70 -12.82
C GLY A 80 2.79 45.25 -13.93
N GLY A 81 1.73 45.95 -13.54
CA GLY A 81 0.68 46.40 -14.45
C GLY A 81 1.15 47.25 -15.64
N ASN A 82 0.46 47.07 -16.76
CA ASN A 82 0.39 47.94 -17.95
C ASN A 82 1.67 48.67 -18.36
N LYS A 83 2.64 47.92 -18.88
CA LYS A 83 3.45 48.20 -20.10
C LYS A 83 4.55 47.16 -20.16
N ILE A 84 4.54 46.35 -21.22
CA ILE A 84 5.60 45.44 -21.72
C ILE A 84 6.76 45.27 -20.71
N THR A 85 6.52 44.49 -19.65
CA THR A 85 7.53 44.15 -18.65
C THR A 85 7.60 42.64 -18.60
N PHE A 86 8.79 42.10 -18.85
CA PHE A 86 9.08 40.67 -18.75
C PHE A 86 8.74 40.18 -17.34
N GLY A 87 7.61 39.47 -17.21
CA GLY A 87 7.16 38.92 -15.93
C GLY A 87 8.22 37.99 -15.35
N ARG A 88 8.52 38.15 -14.05
CA ARG A 88 9.42 37.24 -13.35
C ARG A 88 8.61 36.06 -12.83
N THR A 89 8.86 34.88 -13.40
CA THR A 89 8.28 33.62 -12.92
C THR A 89 9.19 33.03 -11.86
N LYS A 90 8.65 32.76 -10.67
CA LYS A 90 9.35 31.98 -9.64
C LYS A 90 8.71 30.60 -9.55
N THR A 91 9.49 29.58 -9.91
CA THR A 91 9.08 28.17 -9.81
C THR A 91 9.68 27.53 -8.56
N ARG A 92 8.88 26.78 -7.81
CA ARG A 92 9.31 25.94 -6.68
C ARG A 92 8.97 24.49 -6.97
N PHE A 93 9.93 23.59 -6.76
CA PHE A 93 9.72 22.15 -6.84
C PHE A 93 9.54 21.59 -5.43
N SER A 94 8.49 20.79 -5.24
CA SER A 94 8.20 20.12 -3.98
C SER A 94 8.12 18.61 -4.21
N LYS A 95 8.65 17.82 -3.28
CA LYS A 95 8.63 16.36 -3.36
C LYS A 95 7.37 15.79 -2.71
N GLU A 96 6.75 14.82 -3.36
CA GLU A 96 5.52 14.16 -2.91
C GLU A 96 5.53 12.67 -3.24
N PHE A 97 4.74 11.92 -2.50
CA PHE A 97 4.60 10.48 -2.72
C PHE A 97 3.72 10.20 -3.93
N GLU A 98 4.09 9.24 -4.76
CA GLU A 98 3.33 8.85 -5.95
C GLU A 98 2.14 7.96 -5.59
N PHE A 99 2.30 7.11 -4.57
CA PHE A 99 1.33 6.08 -4.21
C PHE A 99 0.59 6.36 -2.89
N ILE A 100 0.93 7.44 -2.19
CA ILE A 100 0.32 7.80 -0.91
C ILE A 100 -0.44 9.12 -1.03
N LYS A 101 -1.76 9.08 -0.80
CA LYS A 101 -2.63 10.27 -0.77
C LYS A 101 -3.01 10.66 0.65
N LEU A 102 -3.20 11.96 0.86
CA LEU A 102 -3.79 12.48 2.08
C LEU A 102 -5.30 12.14 2.13
N GLY A 103 -5.78 11.74 3.30
CA GLY A 103 -7.18 11.43 3.53
C GLY A 103 -7.60 10.03 3.08
N ARG A 104 -8.91 9.78 3.12
CA ARG A 104 -9.52 8.61 2.50
C ARG A 104 -9.68 8.86 1.00
N PRO A 105 -9.67 7.81 0.16
CA PRO A 105 -9.80 7.99 -1.27
C PRO A 105 -11.17 8.58 -1.58
N ALA A 106 -11.18 9.62 -2.41
CA ALA A 106 -12.38 10.31 -2.85
C ALA A 106 -13.42 9.31 -3.39
N GLY A 107 -14.64 9.36 -2.85
CA GLY A 107 -15.78 8.64 -3.42
C GLY A 107 -16.18 9.20 -4.78
N ILE A 108 -17.06 8.51 -5.49
CA ILE A 108 -17.55 8.91 -6.82
C ILE A 108 -18.03 10.37 -6.84
N GLY A 109 -18.71 10.83 -5.77
CA GLY A 109 -19.18 12.23 -5.68
C GLY A 109 -18.05 13.27 -5.63
N ALA A 110 -16.97 13.00 -4.89
CA ALA A 110 -15.81 13.89 -4.82
C ALA A 110 -15.03 13.90 -6.14
N ALA A 111 -14.85 12.72 -6.77
CA ALA A 111 -14.24 12.61 -8.09
C ALA A 111 -15.04 13.37 -9.17
N MET A 112 -16.36 13.32 -9.13
CA MET A 112 -17.24 14.07 -10.05
C MET A 112 -17.18 15.58 -9.84
N SER A 113 -16.88 16.04 -8.61
CA SER A 113 -16.69 17.46 -8.30
C SER A 113 -15.31 18.01 -8.69
N GLY A 114 -14.42 17.16 -9.21
CA GLY A 114 -13.02 17.53 -9.50
C GLY A 114 -12.15 17.68 -8.25
N ALA A 115 -12.68 17.41 -7.06
CA ALA A 115 -11.94 17.43 -5.80
C ALA A 115 -11.20 16.09 -5.63
N ASP A 116 -10.02 15.97 -6.25
CA ASP A 116 -9.10 14.87 -5.94
C ASP A 116 -8.33 15.18 -4.64
N THR A 117 -8.02 14.14 -3.87
CA THR A 117 -7.22 14.32 -2.67
C THR A 117 -5.75 14.49 -3.04
N PRO A 118 -5.03 15.47 -2.45
CA PRO A 118 -3.63 15.71 -2.77
C PRO A 118 -2.75 14.54 -2.33
N MET A 119 -1.61 14.38 -2.99
CA MET A 119 -0.58 13.44 -2.58
C MET A 119 0.02 13.84 -1.22
N ALA A 120 0.53 12.86 -0.50
CA ALA A 120 1.30 13.10 0.71
C ALA A 120 2.59 13.85 0.38
N GLY A 121 2.93 14.85 1.18
CA GLY A 121 4.20 15.57 1.05
C GLY A 121 5.35 14.86 1.76
N ILE A 122 6.59 15.21 1.39
CA ILE A 122 7.83 14.71 2.00
C ILE A 122 7.90 14.82 3.53
N ASN A 123 7.12 15.71 4.15
CA ASN A 123 7.07 15.89 5.59
C ASN A 123 6.57 14.65 6.35
N LEU A 124 5.94 13.67 5.65
CA LEU A 124 5.52 12.40 6.24
C LEU A 124 6.57 11.30 6.11
N SER A 125 7.73 11.57 5.51
CA SER A 125 8.82 10.59 5.44
C SER A 125 9.30 10.17 6.84
N LYS A 126 9.57 8.87 6.98
CA LYS A 126 10.01 8.18 8.21
C LYS A 126 8.94 8.08 9.31
N GLU A 127 7.73 8.58 9.09
CA GLU A 127 6.63 8.40 10.02
C GLU A 127 6.26 6.93 10.18
N VAL A 128 6.01 6.51 11.41
CA VAL A 128 5.52 5.16 11.72
C VAL A 128 4.00 5.21 11.77
N VAL A 129 3.37 4.37 10.97
CA VAL A 129 1.92 4.38 10.72
C VAL A 129 1.30 3.02 10.96
N LEU A 130 0.01 2.99 11.25
CA LEU A 130 -0.75 1.79 11.56
C LEU A 130 -1.69 1.44 10.40
N VAL A 131 -1.73 0.17 10.00
CA VAL A 131 -2.74 -0.36 9.07
C VAL A 131 -4.10 -0.34 9.76
N LYS A 132 -4.96 0.60 9.37
CA LYS A 132 -6.32 0.73 9.95
C LYS A 132 -7.35 -0.07 9.19
N GLU A 133 -7.24 -0.11 7.87
CA GLU A 133 -8.18 -0.80 7.01
C GLU A 133 -7.50 -1.20 5.71
N MET A 134 -7.88 -2.35 5.16
CA MET A 134 -7.48 -2.77 3.83
C MET A 134 -8.71 -3.12 3.03
N LYS A 135 -8.68 -2.79 1.75
CA LYS A 135 -9.77 -3.11 0.83
C LYS A 135 -9.26 -3.35 -0.58
N THR A 136 -9.99 -4.18 -1.31
CA THR A 136 -9.67 -4.53 -2.68
C THR A 136 -10.53 -3.73 -3.65
N TYR A 137 -9.97 -3.41 -4.82
CA TYR A 137 -10.71 -2.74 -5.89
C TYR A 137 -10.15 -3.11 -7.27
N HIS A 138 -11.02 -3.12 -8.27
CA HIS A 138 -10.66 -3.21 -9.67
C HIS A 138 -10.37 -1.81 -10.21
N LYS A 139 -9.24 -1.64 -10.89
CA LYS A 139 -8.90 -0.38 -11.56
C LYS A 139 -9.71 -0.23 -12.85
N GLY A 140 -10.87 0.41 -12.77
CA GLY A 140 -11.75 0.70 -13.90
C GLY A 140 -12.82 -0.38 -14.14
N SER A 141 -12.43 -1.58 -14.59
CA SER A 141 -13.37 -2.66 -14.94
C SER A 141 -13.11 -3.92 -14.12
N LYS A 142 -14.17 -4.67 -13.80
CA LYS A 142 -14.12 -5.96 -13.08
C LYS A 142 -13.32 -7.05 -13.81
N LYS A 143 -13.02 -6.86 -15.10
CA LYS A 143 -12.19 -7.78 -15.88
C LYS A 143 -10.69 -7.57 -15.65
N LYS A 144 -10.30 -6.58 -14.86
CA LYS A 144 -8.90 -6.30 -14.52
C LYS A 144 -8.55 -6.86 -13.14
N PRO A 145 -7.27 -7.20 -12.90
CA PRO A 145 -6.80 -7.65 -11.60
C PRO A 145 -7.22 -6.74 -10.44
N LEU A 146 -7.35 -7.34 -9.26
CA LEU A 146 -7.61 -6.60 -8.03
C LEU A 146 -6.34 -5.88 -7.58
N ASN A 147 -6.53 -4.66 -7.12
CA ASN A 147 -5.54 -3.88 -6.40
C ASN A 147 -5.93 -3.84 -4.93
N VAL A 148 -4.92 -3.85 -4.05
CA VAL A 148 -5.11 -3.65 -2.62
C VAL A 148 -4.81 -2.21 -2.29
N GLN A 149 -5.76 -1.59 -1.59
CA GLN A 149 -5.61 -0.27 -1.00
C GLN A 149 -5.54 -0.40 0.51
N ILE A 150 -4.50 0.19 1.09
CA ILE A 150 -4.30 0.25 2.53
C ILE A 150 -4.63 1.66 3.02
N ILE A 151 -5.45 1.75 4.05
CA ILE A 151 -5.73 2.99 4.76
C ILE A 151 -4.91 2.98 6.04
N LEU A 152 -4.06 4.00 6.16
CA LEU A 152 -3.13 4.17 7.26
C LEU A 152 -3.68 5.20 8.25
N GLY A 153 -3.50 4.93 9.53
CA GLY A 153 -3.72 5.88 10.61
C GLY A 153 -2.44 6.13 11.39
N GLU A 154 -2.39 7.22 12.14
CA GLU A 154 -1.30 7.44 13.10
C GLU A 154 -1.47 6.52 14.33
N ILE A 155 -0.36 6.18 14.99
CA ILE A 155 -0.32 5.20 16.09
C ILE A 155 -1.20 5.64 17.27
N ASN A 156 -1.11 6.91 17.65
CA ASN A 156 -1.86 7.52 18.74
C ASN A 156 -3.26 7.99 18.29
N GLY A 157 -3.67 7.70 17.05
CA GLY A 157 -4.96 8.09 16.50
C GLY A 157 -5.09 9.57 16.14
N ARG A 158 -3.97 10.30 16.10
CA ARG A 158 -3.92 11.70 15.65
C ARG A 158 -4.13 11.82 14.14
N ALA A 159 -4.30 13.04 13.67
CA ALA A 159 -4.41 13.36 12.24
C ALA A 159 -3.05 13.71 11.62
N PHE A 160 -2.90 13.41 10.34
CA PHE A 160 -1.83 13.89 9.47
C PHE A 160 -2.21 15.27 8.93
N GLY A 161 -1.91 16.31 9.72
CA GLY A 161 -2.40 17.66 9.47
C GLY A 161 -3.92 17.71 9.58
N ILE A 162 -4.61 18.15 8.52
CA ILE A 162 -6.08 18.20 8.48
C ILE A 162 -6.73 16.83 8.21
N ASN A 163 -5.96 15.82 7.78
CA ASN A 163 -6.47 14.53 7.34
C ASN A 163 -6.24 13.44 8.38
N LYS A 164 -7.30 12.74 8.82
CA LYS A 164 -7.16 11.67 9.82
C LYS A 164 -6.42 10.41 9.32
N TYR A 165 -6.44 10.18 8.01
CA TYR A 165 -5.91 8.97 7.41
C TYR A 165 -5.02 9.30 6.21
N LEU A 166 -4.19 8.34 5.81
CA LEU A 166 -3.54 8.30 4.51
C LEU A 166 -4.06 7.11 3.72
N SER A 167 -4.03 7.18 2.40
CA SER A 167 -4.43 6.08 1.52
C SER A 167 -3.29 5.68 0.61
N VAL A 168 -2.87 4.43 0.70
CA VAL A 168 -1.93 3.81 -0.23
C VAL A 168 -2.72 3.32 -1.44
N MET A 169 -2.57 4.01 -2.56
CA MET A 169 -3.35 3.78 -3.78
C MET A 169 -2.94 2.52 -4.52
N ASN A 170 -1.65 2.18 -4.49
CA ASN A 170 -1.11 0.94 -5.02
C ASN A 170 -0.11 0.35 -4.03
N THR A 171 -0.52 -0.69 -3.31
CA THR A 171 0.28 -1.29 -2.23
C THR A 171 1.59 -1.91 -2.75
N GLU A 172 1.54 -2.67 -3.84
CA GLU A 172 2.72 -3.36 -4.37
C GLU A 172 3.75 -2.35 -4.88
N LEU A 173 3.33 -1.37 -5.67
CA LEU A 173 4.25 -0.33 -6.16
C LEU A 173 4.79 0.55 -5.03
N ALA A 174 3.99 0.87 -4.01
CA ALA A 174 4.46 1.63 -2.86
C ALA A 174 5.56 0.88 -2.08
N ILE A 175 5.44 -0.46 -1.96
CA ILE A 175 6.45 -1.29 -1.31
C ILE A 175 7.70 -1.41 -2.19
N GLU A 176 7.54 -1.70 -3.48
CA GLU A 176 8.63 -1.86 -4.43
C GLU A 176 9.46 -0.58 -4.58
N SER A 177 8.78 0.56 -4.71
CA SER A 177 9.40 1.88 -4.83
C SER A 177 9.98 2.42 -3.52
N ARG A 178 9.79 1.69 -2.40
CA ARG A 178 10.23 2.08 -1.05
C ARG A 178 9.54 3.34 -0.51
N GLU A 179 8.34 3.65 -0.98
CA GLU A 179 7.47 4.63 -0.32
C GLU A 179 6.85 4.06 0.96
N ILE A 180 6.71 2.73 1.05
CA ILE A 180 6.28 2.01 2.24
C ILE A 180 7.28 0.91 2.59
N PHE A 181 7.72 0.89 3.84
CA PHE A 181 8.50 -0.21 4.41
C PHE A 181 7.65 -1.04 5.36
N LEU A 182 7.70 -2.36 5.16
CA LEU A 182 7.14 -3.33 6.09
C LEU A 182 8.17 -3.57 7.21
N LYS A 183 7.80 -3.33 8.47
CA LYS A 183 8.73 -3.47 9.61
C LYS A 183 9.24 -4.90 9.78
N ASN A 184 8.37 -5.88 9.51
CA ASN A 184 8.66 -7.31 9.66
C ASN A 184 8.84 -8.00 8.30
N ARG A 185 9.45 -7.33 7.31
CA ARG A 185 9.66 -7.96 6.00
C ARG A 185 10.62 -9.14 6.11
N LYS A 186 10.28 -10.23 5.42
CA LYS A 186 11.18 -11.32 5.07
C LYS A 186 12.37 -10.74 4.31
N ILE A 187 13.56 -11.13 4.75
CA ILE A 187 14.80 -10.76 4.09
C ILE A 187 14.85 -11.38 2.69
N THR A 188 15.32 -10.62 1.70
CA THR A 188 15.47 -11.17 0.35
C THR A 188 16.67 -12.10 0.27
N ARG A 189 16.76 -12.90 -0.79
CA ARG A 189 17.93 -13.75 -1.04
C ARG A 189 19.20 -12.91 -1.16
N GLU A 190 19.17 -11.79 -1.88
CA GLU A 190 20.34 -10.91 -2.04
C GLU A 190 20.75 -10.30 -0.71
N GLU A 191 19.80 -9.80 0.08
CA GLU A 191 20.06 -9.25 1.41
C GLU A 191 20.64 -10.31 2.35
N ALA A 192 20.13 -11.55 2.30
CA ALA A 192 20.66 -12.67 3.06
C ALA A 192 22.11 -13.00 2.65
N ILE A 193 22.44 -12.96 1.36
CA ILE A 193 23.81 -13.17 0.88
C ILE A 193 24.74 -12.03 1.35
N VAL A 194 24.29 -10.78 1.29
CA VAL A 194 25.07 -9.63 1.77
C VAL A 194 25.34 -9.77 3.27
N LYS A 195 24.32 -10.03 4.08
CA LYS A 195 24.49 -10.25 5.54
C LYS A 195 25.42 -11.42 5.86
N LEU A 196 25.33 -12.51 5.08
CA LEU A 196 26.22 -13.65 5.29
C LEU A 196 27.69 -13.31 4.96
N LYS A 197 27.92 -12.49 3.93
CA LYS A 197 29.26 -11.99 3.57
C LYS A 197 29.81 -11.05 4.64
N GLU A 198 29.00 -10.10 5.10
CA GLU A 198 29.37 -9.20 6.21
C GLU A 198 29.69 -9.98 7.47
N ALA A 199 28.86 -10.97 7.85
CA ALA A 199 29.14 -11.83 8.99
C ALA A 199 30.44 -12.62 8.82
N LYS A 200 30.75 -13.08 7.60
CA LYS A 200 32.02 -13.77 7.32
C LYS A 200 33.22 -12.82 7.46
N GLU A 201 33.11 -11.60 6.98
CA GLU A 201 34.14 -10.58 7.13
C GLU A 201 34.36 -10.21 8.60
N LEU A 202 33.29 -10.07 9.39
CA LEU A 202 33.38 -9.83 10.85
C LEU A 202 34.08 -10.99 11.58
N LEU A 203 33.79 -12.23 11.20
CA LEU A 203 34.48 -13.41 11.73
C LEU A 203 35.96 -13.40 11.36
N ASP A 204 36.29 -13.07 10.11
CA ASP A 204 37.69 -13.02 9.63
C ASP A 204 38.48 -11.87 10.27
N LEU A 205 37.79 -10.80 10.71
CA LEU A 205 38.34 -9.70 11.50
C LEU A 205 38.37 -9.99 13.01
N GLU A 206 38.01 -11.20 13.44
CA GLU A 206 37.89 -11.61 14.85
C GLU A 206 36.93 -10.73 15.68
N MET A 207 35.99 -10.04 15.01
CA MET A 207 34.96 -9.21 15.65
C MET A 207 33.64 -9.97 15.90
N MET A 208 33.60 -11.25 15.57
CA MET A 208 32.48 -12.18 15.76
C MET A 208 33.03 -13.58 16.05
N SER A 209 32.35 -14.37 16.88
CA SER A 209 32.75 -15.75 17.14
C SER A 209 32.32 -16.71 16.02
N GLN A 210 32.98 -17.86 15.92
CA GLN A 210 32.60 -18.91 14.98
C GLN A 210 31.16 -19.39 15.21
N GLU A 211 30.73 -19.46 16.47
CA GLU A 211 29.39 -19.88 16.89
C GLU A 211 28.31 -18.90 16.42
N GLU A 212 28.57 -17.60 16.54
CA GLU A 212 27.68 -16.53 16.06
C GLU A 212 27.55 -16.58 14.54
N TYR A 213 28.67 -16.75 13.82
CA TYR A 213 28.65 -16.90 12.37
C TYR A 213 27.85 -18.13 11.92
N ASP A 214 28.06 -19.28 12.56
CA ASP A 214 27.36 -20.51 12.20
C ASP A 214 25.86 -20.44 12.49
N ALA A 215 25.46 -19.73 13.55
CA ALA A 215 24.05 -19.43 13.83
C ALA A 215 23.43 -18.59 12.70
N ILE A 216 24.09 -17.48 12.32
CA ILE A 216 23.63 -16.61 11.21
C ILE A 216 23.56 -17.41 9.90
N LYS A 217 24.59 -18.21 9.61
CA LYS A 217 24.63 -19.06 8.42
C LYS A 217 23.47 -20.06 8.41
N LYS A 218 23.13 -20.68 9.55
CA LYS A 218 22.03 -21.63 9.66
C LYS A 218 20.67 -20.97 9.41
N GLU A 219 20.46 -19.75 9.91
CA GLU A 219 19.23 -18.97 9.69
C GLU A 219 19.08 -18.51 8.22
N LEU A 220 20.17 -18.05 7.60
CA LEU A 220 20.14 -17.49 6.25
C LEU A 220 20.20 -18.54 5.14
N SER A 221 20.81 -19.70 5.40
CA SER A 221 20.92 -20.80 4.43
C SER A 221 19.61 -21.21 3.76
N PRO A 222 18.48 -21.45 4.47
CA PRO A 222 17.22 -21.81 3.82
C PRO A 222 16.72 -20.72 2.86
N ILE A 223 16.91 -19.45 3.22
CA ILE A 223 16.54 -18.30 2.38
C ILE A 223 17.41 -18.23 1.13
N ILE A 224 18.73 -18.45 1.28
CA ILE A 224 19.70 -18.37 0.18
C ILE A 224 19.55 -19.53 -0.81
N MET A 225 19.30 -20.74 -0.30
CA MET A 225 19.18 -21.95 -1.11
C MET A 225 17.79 -22.11 -1.75
N ASN A 226 16.85 -21.21 -1.47
CA ASN A 226 15.46 -21.28 -1.94
C ASN A 226 14.81 -22.64 -1.62
N LYS A 227 15.22 -23.27 -0.51
CA LYS A 227 14.55 -24.46 0.02
C LYS A 227 13.30 -23.98 0.75
N LYS A 228 12.22 -23.79 0.00
CA LYS A 228 10.86 -23.72 0.55
C LYS A 228 10.36 -25.11 0.85
#